data_AF-W0TE10-F1
#
_entry.id   AF-W0TE10-F1
#
_cell.length_a   1.000
_cell.length_b   1.000
_cell.length_c   1.000
_cell.angle_alpha   90.00
_cell.angle_beta   90.00
_cell.angle_gamma   90.00
#
_symmetry.space_group_name_H-M   'P 1'
#
loop_
_entity.id
_entity.type
_entity.pdbx_description
1 polymer ?
#
loop_
_entity_poly.entity_id
_entity_poly.type
_entity_poly.pdbx_seq_one_letter_code
_entity_poly.pdbx_strand_id
1 'polypeptide(L)'
;MNECNNAEASDSKSAMKDINDTNEINTTKAVTKKLPRDYSWLPRVPTTDHVLREQFNSDMLYSGYRPIVIGDKNAKEDKLMQFAMKLEKLSEPVPWVSSATGQEFFSEWDNVPSDVIKDLKPFHPPSVEETNHLKDKEAKEKLQRQILLNEQDKLINRKRGRKKPIIRLLDLKRKFDKND
;
A
#
# COMPACT_ATOMS: atom_id res chain seq x y z
N MET A 1 67.84 9.10 38.64
CA MET A 1 67.50 9.90 37.45
C MET A 1 66.28 10.74 37.81
N ASN A 2 66.57 12.03 38.06
CA ASN A 2 65.81 13.26 37.79
C ASN A 2 64.30 13.24 38.11
N GLU A 3 63.88 13.92 39.19
CA GLU A 3 63.52 15.37 39.28
C GLU A 3 62.05 15.60 38.84
N CYS A 4 61.19 15.94 39.81
CA CYS A 4 60.65 17.29 40.09
C CYS A 4 59.42 17.62 39.23
N ASN A 5 58.21 17.61 39.79
CA ASN A 5 57.57 18.59 40.67
C ASN A 5 56.85 19.72 39.91
N ASN A 6 55.75 20.16 40.54
CA ASN A 6 55.01 21.43 40.38
C ASN A 6 53.88 21.44 39.33
N ALA A 7 52.73 22.09 39.54
CA ALA A 7 52.16 22.73 40.73
C ALA A 7 50.69 23.13 40.41
N GLU A 8 49.86 23.12 41.46
CA GLU A 8 48.82 24.10 41.84
C GLU A 8 47.61 24.49 40.98
N ALA A 9 46.47 24.55 41.70
CA ALA A 9 45.34 25.51 41.62
C ALA A 9 44.45 25.45 40.35
N SER A 10 43.14 25.71 40.35
CA SER A 10 42.20 26.35 41.28
C SER A 10 40.76 26.12 40.79
N ASP A 11 39.80 26.33 41.69
CA ASP A 11 38.37 26.53 41.47
C ASP A 11 37.97 27.30 40.20
N SER A 12 36.87 26.90 39.55
CA SER A 12 35.69 27.77 39.38
C SER A 12 34.54 27.10 38.62
N LYS A 13 33.35 27.19 39.22
CA LYS A 13 32.05 26.97 38.57
C LYS A 13 31.84 28.06 37.51
N SER A 14 31.35 27.70 36.32
CA SER A 14 30.53 28.62 35.54
C SER A 14 29.51 27.87 34.69
N ALA A 15 28.26 28.26 34.89
CA ALA A 15 27.09 27.81 34.16
C ALA A 15 27.12 28.38 32.74
N MET A 16 26.85 27.54 31.73
CA MET A 16 26.37 28.02 30.44
C MET A 16 24.95 27.54 30.22
N LYS A 17 24.12 28.53 29.96
CA LYS A 17 22.67 28.53 29.88
C LYS A 17 22.36 28.76 28.41
N ASP A 18 22.10 27.70 27.66
CA ASP A 18 21.72 27.85 26.25
C ASP A 18 20.21 28.02 26.15
N ILE A 19 19.85 29.29 26.00
CA ILE A 19 18.57 29.80 25.54
C ILE A 19 18.52 29.56 24.04
N ASN A 20 17.49 28.90 23.54
CA ASN A 20 17.03 29.09 22.16
C ASN A 20 15.50 28.89 22.10
N ASP A 21 14.84 30.03 22.21
CA ASP A 21 13.58 30.48 21.60
C ASP A 21 12.55 29.44 21.17
N THR A 22 11.50 29.41 21.98
CA THR A 22 10.15 28.94 21.68
C THR A 22 9.48 29.82 20.62
N ASN A 23 9.26 29.28 19.43
CA ASN A 23 8.20 29.78 18.53
C ASN A 23 6.91 28.99 18.79
N GLU A 24 5.96 29.66 19.42
CA GLU A 24 4.62 29.17 19.70
C GLU A 24 3.81 29.04 18.39
N ILE A 25 3.35 27.82 18.08
CA ILE A 25 2.24 27.60 17.16
C ILE A 25 1.15 26.87 17.93
N ASN A 26 0.23 27.66 18.49
CA ASN A 26 -0.98 27.17 19.15
C ASN A 26 -1.90 26.49 18.11
N THR A 27 -1.81 25.16 18.01
CA THR A 27 -2.85 24.35 17.35
C THR A 27 -3.67 23.64 18.43
N THR A 28 -4.86 24.18 18.70
CA THR A 28 -5.87 23.52 19.53
C THR A 28 -6.40 22.29 18.78
N LYS A 29 -5.75 21.14 18.98
CA LYS A 29 -6.27 19.83 18.57
C LYS A 29 -6.91 19.19 19.79
N ALA A 30 -8.24 19.09 19.78
CA ALA A 30 -9.00 18.33 20.77
C ALA A 30 -8.56 16.85 20.72
N VAL A 31 -7.76 16.43 21.70
CA VAL A 31 -7.32 15.04 21.86
C VAL A 31 -8.49 14.24 22.42
N THR A 32 -9.13 13.43 21.58
CA THR A 32 -10.03 12.37 22.05
C THR A 32 -9.17 11.36 22.81
N LYS A 33 -9.36 11.27 24.13
CA LYS A 33 -8.62 10.33 24.99
C LYS A 33 -9.01 8.90 24.58
N LYS A 34 -8.10 8.18 23.93
CA LYS A 34 -8.25 6.73 23.69
C LYS A 34 -8.18 6.04 25.05
N LEU A 35 -9.22 5.28 25.41
CA LEU A 35 -9.21 4.42 26.59
C LEU A 35 -8.08 3.39 26.44
N PRO A 36 -7.27 3.13 27.49
CA PRO A 36 -6.29 2.05 27.47
C PRO A 36 -7.04 0.72 27.35
N ARG A 37 -6.54 -0.17 26.49
CA ARG A 37 -7.02 -1.55 26.39
C ARG A 37 -6.21 -2.40 27.37
N ASP A 38 -6.90 -3.17 28.19
CA ASP A 38 -6.25 -4.10 29.12
C ASP A 38 -5.81 -5.36 28.38
N TYR A 39 -4.49 -5.49 28.24
CA TYR A 39 -3.84 -6.65 27.60
C TYR A 39 -3.18 -7.59 28.62
N SER A 40 -3.59 -7.52 29.89
CA SER A 40 -3.02 -8.30 30.99
C SER A 40 -3.19 -9.82 30.85
N TRP A 41 -4.14 -10.27 30.02
CA TRP A 41 -4.38 -11.69 29.74
C TRP A 41 -3.40 -12.28 28.71
N LEU A 42 -2.66 -11.44 27.97
CA LEU A 42 -1.74 -11.90 26.95
C LEU A 42 -0.38 -12.27 27.56
N PRO A 43 0.27 -13.35 27.10
CA PRO A 43 1.62 -13.67 27.51
C PRO A 43 2.58 -12.54 27.11
N ARG A 44 3.52 -12.21 28.01
CA ARG A 44 4.57 -11.23 27.72
C ARG A 44 5.58 -11.85 26.76
N VAL A 45 5.62 -11.34 25.53
CA VAL A 45 6.56 -11.75 24.48
C VAL A 45 7.77 -10.80 24.49
N PRO A 46 9.00 -11.26 24.22
CA PRO A 46 10.15 -10.37 24.02
C PRO A 46 9.88 -9.31 22.96
N THR A 47 10.43 -8.10 23.16
CA THR A 47 10.24 -7.01 22.21
C THR A 47 11.02 -7.29 20.92
N THR A 48 10.42 -6.93 19.79
CA THR A 48 11.02 -7.10 18.46
C THR A 48 11.90 -5.91 18.06
N ASP A 49 12.34 -5.08 19.02
CA ASP A 49 13.07 -3.84 18.74
C ASP A 49 14.43 -4.09 18.07
N HIS A 50 14.99 -5.27 18.27
CA HIS A 50 16.25 -5.73 17.68
C HIS A 50 16.08 -6.30 16.27
N VAL A 51 14.85 -6.58 15.85
CA VAL A 51 14.58 -7.17 14.53
C VAL A 51 14.42 -6.04 13.52
N LEU A 52 15.42 -5.87 12.67
CA LEU A 52 15.33 -4.94 11.55
C LEU A 52 14.26 -5.44 10.58
N ARG A 53 13.40 -4.52 10.12
CA ARG A 53 12.34 -4.83 9.15
C ARG A 53 12.89 -5.49 7.89
N GLU A 54 14.09 -5.08 7.47
CA GLU A 54 14.78 -5.65 6.31
C GLU A 54 15.16 -7.12 6.52
N GLN A 55 15.72 -7.46 7.69
CA GLN A 55 16.07 -8.84 8.07
C GLN A 55 14.83 -9.72 8.19
N PHE A 56 13.77 -9.18 8.79
CA PHE A 56 12.48 -9.88 8.86
C PHE A 56 11.93 -10.17 7.46
N ASN A 57 11.96 -9.18 6.57
CA ASN A 57 11.49 -9.34 5.20
C ASN A 57 12.36 -10.33 4.42
N SER A 58 13.69 -10.31 4.58
CA SER A 58 14.57 -11.28 3.91
C SER A 58 14.32 -12.69 4.42
N ASP A 59 14.24 -12.88 5.74
CA ASP A 59 13.96 -14.19 6.32
C ASP A 59 12.59 -14.70 5.86
N MET A 60 11.60 -13.82 5.78
CA MET A 60 10.28 -14.14 5.24
C MET A 60 10.32 -14.52 3.76
N LEU A 61 11.00 -13.75 2.92
CA LEU A 61 11.13 -14.01 1.48
C LEU A 61 11.87 -15.33 1.20
N TYR A 62 12.90 -15.62 1.98
CA TYR A 62 13.73 -16.82 1.80
C TYR A 62 13.24 -18.03 2.62
N SER A 63 12.27 -17.86 3.53
CA SER A 63 11.69 -18.97 4.32
C SER A 63 11.00 -20.04 3.44
N GLY A 64 10.50 -19.62 2.27
CA GLY A 64 9.93 -20.52 1.26
C GLY A 64 10.96 -21.08 0.28
N TYR A 65 12.22 -20.63 0.33
CA TYR A 65 13.25 -21.14 -0.56
C TYR A 65 13.73 -22.50 -0.06
N ARG A 66 13.22 -23.56 -0.69
CA ARG A 66 13.71 -24.92 -0.46
C ARG A 66 15.14 -25.00 -0.99
N PRO A 67 16.17 -25.21 -0.14
CA PRO A 67 17.52 -25.36 -0.64
C PRO A 67 17.57 -26.52 -1.63
N ILE A 68 18.13 -26.28 -2.82
CA ILE A 68 18.42 -27.34 -3.79
C ILE A 68 19.55 -28.16 -3.17
N VAL A 69 19.20 -29.14 -2.34
CA VAL A 69 20.17 -30.13 -1.89
C VAL A 69 20.46 -30.98 -3.12
N ILE A 70 21.59 -30.71 -3.77
CA ILE A 70 22.20 -31.64 -4.71
C ILE A 70 22.69 -32.81 -3.85
N GLY A 71 21.77 -33.72 -3.52
CA GLY A 71 22.06 -34.89 -2.73
C GLY A 71 22.87 -35.90 -3.54
N ASP A 72 23.86 -36.50 -2.90
CA ASP A 72 24.52 -37.69 -3.43
C ASP A 72 23.46 -38.76 -3.74
N LYS A 73 23.58 -39.40 -4.90
CA LYS A 73 22.60 -40.32 -5.53
C LYS A 73 22.16 -41.54 -4.68
N ASN A 74 22.68 -41.68 -3.46
CA ASN A 74 22.55 -42.85 -2.59
C ASN A 74 21.76 -42.59 -1.29
N ALA A 75 21.28 -41.36 -1.03
CA ALA A 75 20.52 -41.06 0.18
C ALA A 75 19.07 -41.57 0.07
N LYS A 76 18.71 -42.57 0.88
CA LYS A 76 17.35 -43.15 0.93
C LYS A 76 16.29 -42.19 1.50
N GLU A 77 16.68 -40.98 1.91
CA GLU A 77 15.80 -39.91 2.40
C GLU A 77 15.05 -39.16 1.26
N ASP A 78 15.40 -39.46 0.01
CA ASP A 78 14.85 -38.77 -1.16
C ASP A 78 13.37 -39.09 -1.47
N LYS A 79 12.76 -40.14 -0.90
CA LYS A 79 11.36 -40.49 -1.28
C LYS A 79 10.34 -39.47 -0.83
N LEU A 80 10.46 -38.95 0.40
CA LEU A 80 9.55 -37.92 0.91
C LEU A 80 9.77 -36.60 0.15
N MET A 81 11.04 -36.28 -0.15
CA MET A 81 11.40 -35.13 -0.98
C MET A 81 10.86 -35.25 -2.41
N GLN A 82 11.07 -36.39 -3.06
CA GLN A 82 10.54 -36.68 -4.40
C GLN A 82 9.01 -36.64 -4.43
N PHE A 83 8.34 -37.14 -3.37
CA PHE A 83 6.89 -37.06 -3.25
C PHE A 83 6.42 -35.61 -3.14
N ALA A 84 7.08 -34.79 -2.30
CA ALA A 84 6.78 -33.36 -2.19
C ALA A 84 7.01 -32.62 -3.52
N MET A 85 8.13 -32.86 -4.22
CA MET A 85 8.41 -32.28 -5.54
C MET A 85 7.40 -32.73 -6.61
N LYS A 86 6.85 -33.94 -6.48
CA LYS A 86 5.84 -34.47 -7.40
C LYS A 86 4.46 -33.89 -7.10
N LEU A 87 4.13 -33.62 -5.83
CA LEU A 87 2.92 -32.91 -5.43
C LEU A 87 2.92 -31.47 -5.94
N GLU A 88 4.04 -30.76 -5.82
CA GLU A 88 4.19 -29.40 -6.37
C GLU A 88 4.00 -29.37 -7.89
N LYS A 89 4.41 -30.43 -8.61
CA LYS A 89 4.15 -30.54 -10.06
C LYS A 89 2.69 -30.80 -10.39
N LEU A 90 1.92 -31.36 -9.46
CA LEU A 90 0.48 -31.61 -9.65
C LEU A 90 -0.36 -30.38 -9.29
N SER A 91 0.10 -29.57 -8.35
CA SER A 91 -0.44 -28.22 -8.15
C SER A 91 0.18 -27.30 -9.18
N GLU A 92 -0.46 -27.12 -10.34
CA GLU A 92 -0.02 -26.07 -11.27
C GLU A 92 0.06 -24.75 -10.50
N PRO A 93 1.21 -24.05 -10.51
CA PRO A 93 1.37 -22.82 -9.77
C PRO A 93 0.47 -21.77 -10.41
N VAL A 94 -0.63 -21.47 -9.73
CA VAL A 94 -1.57 -20.46 -10.15
C VAL A 94 -1.14 -19.14 -9.47
N PRO A 95 -0.53 -18.19 -10.19
CA PRO A 95 0.08 -17.01 -9.58
C PRO A 95 -0.95 -16.04 -8.96
N TRP A 96 -2.24 -16.32 -9.13
CA TRP A 96 -3.35 -15.46 -8.74
C TRP A 96 -3.98 -15.82 -7.39
N VAL A 97 -3.93 -17.09 -6.97
CA VAL A 97 -4.54 -17.57 -5.71
C VAL A 97 -3.68 -17.30 -4.50
N SER A 98 -2.39 -17.02 -4.69
CA SER A 98 -1.46 -16.81 -3.60
C SER A 98 -0.63 -15.55 -3.83
N SER A 99 -0.29 -14.87 -2.73
CA SER A 99 0.69 -13.79 -2.75
C SER A 99 2.02 -14.29 -3.31
N ALA A 100 2.83 -13.38 -3.87
CA ALA A 100 4.17 -13.67 -4.38
C ALA A 100 5.10 -14.32 -3.34
N THR A 101 4.81 -14.13 -2.05
CA THR A 101 5.53 -14.72 -0.92
C THR A 101 4.85 -15.98 -0.34
N GLY A 102 3.70 -16.39 -0.88
CA GLY A 102 2.92 -17.54 -0.39
C GLY A 102 2.26 -17.35 0.98
N GLN A 103 2.29 -16.13 1.54
CA GLN A 103 1.80 -15.87 2.90
C GLN A 103 0.28 -15.68 2.98
N GLU A 104 -0.32 -15.18 1.90
CA GLU A 104 -1.75 -14.91 1.81
C GLU A 104 -2.34 -15.74 0.68
N PHE A 105 -3.47 -16.37 0.99
CA PHE A 105 -4.32 -17.02 0.01
C PHE A 105 -5.54 -16.16 -0.22
N PHE A 106 -5.83 -15.90 -1.48
CA PHE A 106 -6.92 -15.05 -1.91
C PHE A 106 -8.15 -15.92 -2.19
N SER A 107 -9.03 -16.03 -1.20
CA SER A 107 -10.29 -16.81 -1.28
C SER A 107 -11.22 -16.36 -2.41
N GLU A 108 -11.00 -15.16 -2.95
CA GLU A 108 -11.73 -14.60 -4.07
C GLU A 108 -11.58 -15.46 -5.35
N TRP A 109 -10.50 -16.22 -5.45
CA TRP A 109 -10.18 -17.05 -6.60
C TRP A 109 -10.70 -18.49 -6.52
N ASP A 110 -11.21 -18.93 -5.37
CA ASP A 110 -11.67 -20.32 -5.15
C ASP A 110 -12.85 -20.71 -6.04
N ASN A 111 -13.68 -19.73 -6.43
CA ASN A 111 -14.85 -19.95 -7.29
C ASN A 111 -14.53 -19.87 -8.79
N VAL A 112 -13.29 -19.55 -9.16
CA VAL A 112 -12.90 -19.35 -10.56
C VAL A 112 -12.34 -20.66 -11.13
N PRO A 113 -12.88 -21.20 -12.24
CA PRO A 113 -12.36 -22.41 -12.86
C PRO A 113 -10.88 -22.26 -13.26
N SER A 114 -10.09 -23.33 -13.08
CA SER A 114 -8.66 -23.35 -13.41
C SER A 114 -8.36 -22.94 -14.85
N ASP A 115 -9.24 -23.29 -15.79
CA ASP A 115 -9.07 -22.98 -17.22
C ASP A 115 -9.07 -21.48 -17.46
N VAL A 116 -9.96 -20.74 -16.77
CA VAL A 116 -10.00 -19.27 -16.85
C VAL A 116 -8.74 -18.68 -16.26
N ILE A 117 -8.30 -19.20 -15.10
CA ILE A 117 -7.14 -18.65 -14.40
C ILE A 117 -5.84 -18.82 -15.20
N LYS A 118 -5.71 -19.89 -15.98
CA LYS A 118 -4.56 -20.13 -16.87
C LYS A 118 -4.45 -19.11 -18.01
N ASP A 119 -5.60 -18.68 -18.52
CA ASP A 119 -5.65 -17.72 -19.64
C ASP A 119 -5.47 -16.27 -19.18
N LEU A 120 -5.51 -16.01 -17.87
CA LEU A 120 -5.29 -14.67 -17.32
C LEU A 120 -3.85 -14.25 -17.50
N LYS A 121 -3.68 -13.14 -18.24
CA LYS A 121 -2.40 -12.45 -18.38
C LYS A 121 -2.30 -11.37 -17.30
N PRO A 122 -1.07 -11.06 -16.83
CA PRO A 122 -0.79 -9.84 -16.09
C PRO A 122 -1.45 -8.62 -16.75
N PHE A 123 -1.83 -7.63 -15.94
CA PHE A 123 -2.34 -6.39 -16.50
C PHE A 123 -1.25 -5.73 -17.34
N HIS A 124 -1.51 -5.60 -18.65
CA HIS A 124 -0.67 -4.83 -19.54
C HIS A 124 -1.38 -3.50 -19.75
N PRO A 125 -0.85 -2.38 -19.23
CA PRO A 125 -1.45 -1.09 -19.51
C PRO A 125 -1.49 -0.90 -21.03
N PRO A 126 -2.60 -0.39 -21.60
CA PRO A 126 -2.64 -0.07 -23.01
C PRO A 126 -1.49 0.87 -23.33
N SER A 127 -0.78 0.61 -24.44
CA SER A 127 0.21 1.55 -24.96
C SER A 127 -0.45 2.92 -25.08
N VAL A 128 0.19 3.95 -24.51
CA VAL A 128 -0.31 5.33 -24.46
C VAL A 128 -0.61 5.88 -25.87
N GLU A 129 -0.10 5.21 -26.90
CA GLU A 129 -0.21 5.59 -28.32
C GLU A 129 -1.37 4.92 -29.07
N GLU A 130 -1.92 3.80 -28.57
CA GLU A 130 -2.92 2.99 -29.31
C GLU A 130 -4.37 3.25 -28.89
N THR A 131 -4.59 4.04 -27.85
CA THR A 131 -5.93 4.57 -27.59
C THR A 131 -6.30 5.48 -28.75
N ASN A 132 -7.31 5.07 -29.53
CA ASN A 132 -7.89 5.90 -30.56
C ASN A 132 -8.36 7.22 -29.93
N HIS A 133 -7.50 8.23 -29.83
CA HIS A 133 -7.79 9.52 -29.18
C HIS A 133 -9.07 10.16 -29.73
N LEU A 134 -9.41 9.83 -30.99
CA LEU A 134 -10.66 10.19 -31.63
C LEU A 134 -11.88 9.57 -30.95
N LYS A 135 -11.85 8.27 -30.62
CA LYS A 135 -12.95 7.57 -29.93
C LYS A 135 -13.08 8.08 -28.49
N ASP A 136 -11.97 8.35 -27.82
CA ASP A 136 -12.00 8.88 -26.45
C ASP A 136 -12.52 10.31 -26.40
N LYS A 137 -12.12 11.15 -27.38
CA LYS A 137 -12.68 12.49 -27.55
C LYS A 137 -14.18 12.43 -27.85
N GLU A 138 -14.61 11.54 -28.75
CA GLU A 138 -16.02 11.35 -29.07
C GLU A 138 -16.82 10.86 -27.84
N ALA A 139 -16.27 9.94 -27.06
CA ALA A 139 -16.89 9.46 -25.82
C ALA A 139 -17.01 10.58 -24.77
N LYS A 140 -15.98 11.42 -24.62
CA LYS A 140 -15.99 12.59 -23.74
C LYS A 140 -17.07 13.60 -24.17
N GLU A 141 -17.16 13.92 -25.46
CA GLU A 141 -18.18 14.83 -25.98
C GLU A 141 -19.60 14.28 -25.78
N LYS A 142 -19.82 12.97 -26.02
CA LYS A 142 -21.11 12.32 -25.76
C LYS A 142 -21.51 12.42 -24.29
N LEU A 143 -20.57 12.20 -23.38
CA LEU A 143 -20.79 12.33 -21.94
C LEU A 143 -21.17 13.77 -21.56
N GLN A 144 -20.44 14.77 -22.06
CA GLN A 144 -20.74 16.19 -21.81
C GLN A 144 -22.13 16.57 -22.31
N ARG A 145 -22.51 16.12 -23.52
CA ARG A 145 -23.86 16.34 -24.07
C ARG A 145 -24.95 15.70 -23.20
N GLN A 146 -24.74 14.45 -22.76
CA GLN A 146 -25.69 13.78 -21.85
C GLN A 146 -25.85 14.54 -20.53
N ILE A 147 -24.76 15.06 -19.95
CA ILE A 147 -24.81 15.86 -18.72
C ILE A 147 -25.63 17.14 -18.92
N LEU A 148 -25.43 17.85 -20.03
CA LEU A 148 -26.19 19.05 -20.34
C LEU A 148 -27.68 18.75 -20.52
N LEU A 149 -28.03 17.69 -21.27
CA LEU A 149 -29.42 17.26 -21.45
C LEU A 149 -30.08 16.89 -20.12
N ASN A 150 -29.38 16.12 -19.28
CA ASN A 150 -29.87 15.76 -17.95
C ASN A 150 -30.13 16.99 -17.06
N GLU A 151 -29.29 18.03 -17.13
CA GLU A 151 -29.53 19.27 -16.41
C GLU A 151 -30.68 20.08 -17.02
N GLN A 152 -30.82 20.10 -18.34
CA GLN A 152 -31.95 20.73 -19.03
C GLN A 152 -33.28 20.05 -18.65
N ASP A 153 -33.33 18.73 -18.67
CA ASP A 153 -34.51 17.94 -18.31
C ASP A 153 -34.91 18.14 -16.85
N LYS A 154 -33.95 18.33 -15.93
CA LYS A 154 -34.25 18.70 -14.53
C LYS A 154 -34.93 20.05 -14.40
N LEU A 155 -34.71 20.97 -15.34
CA LEU A 155 -35.37 22.28 -15.39
C LEU A 155 -36.77 22.17 -16.04
N ILE A 156 -36.91 21.35 -17.08
CA ILE A 156 -38.16 21.17 -17.84
C ILE A 156 -39.16 20.28 -17.09
N ASN A 157 -38.75 19.05 -16.70
CA ASN A 157 -39.63 18.01 -16.16
C ASN A 157 -39.83 18.16 -14.63
N ARG A 158 -40.30 19.33 -14.20
CA ARG A 158 -40.43 19.65 -12.77
C ARG A 158 -41.73 19.13 -12.16
N LYS A 159 -41.64 18.21 -11.18
CA LYS A 159 -42.80 17.59 -10.52
C LYS A 159 -43.36 18.34 -9.29
N ARG A 160 -42.59 19.16 -8.56
CA ARG A 160 -43.00 20.13 -7.48
C ARG A 160 -41.76 20.81 -6.84
N GLY A 161 -41.92 21.96 -6.16
CA GLY A 161 -40.87 22.61 -5.33
C GLY A 161 -40.33 23.99 -5.80
N ARG A 162 -39.26 24.50 -5.17
CA ARG A 162 -38.56 25.77 -5.54
C ARG A 162 -37.89 25.66 -6.92
N LYS A 163 -37.87 26.75 -7.70
CA LYS A 163 -37.18 26.78 -9.00
C LYS A 163 -35.68 26.58 -8.79
N LYS A 164 -35.08 25.60 -9.47
CA LYS A 164 -33.63 25.46 -9.51
C LYS A 164 -33.06 26.61 -10.38
N PRO A 165 -32.01 27.31 -9.94
CA PRO A 165 -31.44 28.38 -10.73
C PRO A 165 -30.76 27.83 -11.98
N ILE A 166 -30.88 28.54 -13.10
CA ILE A 166 -30.23 28.19 -14.38
C ILE A 166 -28.69 28.32 -14.33
N ILE A 167 -28.17 28.92 -13.26
CA ILE A 167 -26.75 29.21 -13.03
C ILE A 167 -25.90 27.96 -13.22
N ARG A 168 -26.33 26.80 -12.72
CA ARG A 168 -25.58 25.54 -12.85
C ARG A 168 -25.40 25.11 -14.31
N LEU A 169 -26.44 25.25 -15.14
CA LEU A 169 -26.37 24.91 -16.56
C LEU A 169 -25.39 25.86 -17.28
N LEU A 170 -25.47 27.15 -16.98
CA LEU A 170 -24.56 28.16 -17.53
C LEU A 170 -23.10 27.91 -17.12
N ASP A 171 -22.87 27.55 -15.85
CA ASP A 171 -21.54 27.19 -15.36
C ASP A 171 -20.99 25.94 -16.03
N LEU A 172 -21.82 24.90 -16.22
CA LEU A 172 -21.42 23.68 -16.91
C LEU A 172 -21.08 23.95 -18.38
N LYS A 173 -21.92 24.73 -19.07
CA LYS A 173 -21.66 25.15 -20.45
C LYS A 173 -20.32 25.89 -20.54
N ARG A 174 -20.10 26.88 -19.67
CA ARG A 174 -18.84 27.63 -19.60
C ARG A 174 -17.63 26.73 -19.28
N LYS A 175 -17.81 25.70 -18.46
CA LYS A 175 -16.73 24.75 -18.13
C LYS A 175 -16.38 23.86 -19.32
N PHE A 176 -17.34 23.41 -20.12
CA PHE A 176 -17.05 22.60 -21.30
C PHE A 176 -16.42 23.43 -22.41
N ASP A 177 -16.91 24.65 -22.66
CA ASP A 177 -16.34 25.58 -23.66
C ASP A 177 -14.88 26.00 -23.37
N LYS A 178 -14.41 25.87 -22.12
CA LYS A 178 -13.03 26.20 -21.70
C LYS A 178 -12.05 25.02 -21.80
N ASN A 179 -12.58 23.81 -21.90
CA ASN A 179 -11.80 22.56 -21.87
C ASN A 179 -11.68 21.90 -23.25
N ASP A 180 -12.22 22.56 -24.28
CA ASP A 180 -12.04 22.29 -25.71
C ASP A 180 -11.01 23.27 -26.27
#